data_AF-A0A7K4HGZ0-F1
#
_entry.id   AF-A0A7K4HGZ0-F1
#
_cell.length_a   1.000
_cell.length_b   1.000
_cell.length_c   1.000
_cell.angle_alpha   90.00
_cell.angle_beta   90.00
_cell.angle_gamma   90.00
#
_symmetry.space_group_name_H-M   'P 1'
#
loop_
_entity.id
_entity.type
_entity.pdbx_description
1 polymer ?
#
loop_
_entity_poly.entity_id
_entity_poly.type
_entity_poly.pdbx_seq_one_letter_code
_entity_poly.pdbx_strand_id
1 'polypeptide(L)'
;MDFIFNERLIRNKLNDFDSPDRLSMSHENFVNSAVVFLIIPYKDKPYDLVLIRRTKRKSDKHSGEMSFPGGKFDLKLDKSYLDTAFRELKEELGIPYNEVSVLGCIDDHLTPKGFIISAFVAFITSDIKMVKQENEVNEIVKIPITFFANKENFKERTYKLKEELIGVGKFNYISSDNKKYVIFGATSHIIVKYIDTVYNLGLMTPGCRRINCEDIKDRIIQ
;
A
#
# COMPACT_ATOMS: atom_id res chain seq x y z
N MET A 1 1.44 -16.05 -16.23
CA MET A 1 2.52 -15.17 -15.74
C MET A 1 3.13 -15.84 -14.51
N ASP A 2 4.44 -15.97 -14.43
CA ASP A 2 5.12 -16.63 -13.30
C ASP A 2 5.32 -15.70 -12.10
N PHE A 3 5.14 -14.40 -12.28
CA PHE A 3 5.31 -13.35 -11.27
C PHE A 3 6.71 -13.34 -10.63
N ILE A 4 7.71 -13.85 -11.34
CA ILE A 4 9.11 -13.66 -10.96
C ILE A 4 9.44 -12.16 -11.05
N PHE A 5 10.24 -11.65 -10.11
CA PHE A 5 10.58 -10.24 -10.06
C PHE A 5 11.29 -9.80 -11.34
N ASN A 6 10.75 -8.77 -12.00
CA ASN A 6 11.32 -8.18 -13.19
C ASN A 6 11.36 -6.65 -13.01
N GLU A 7 12.51 -6.15 -12.58
CA GLU A 7 12.74 -4.74 -12.32
C GLU A 7 12.37 -3.86 -13.52
N ARG A 8 12.85 -4.22 -14.72
CA ARG A 8 12.61 -3.43 -15.94
C ARG A 8 11.12 -3.36 -16.28
N LEU A 9 10.39 -4.46 -16.17
CA LEU A 9 8.95 -4.50 -16.41
C LEU A 9 8.21 -3.58 -15.44
N ILE A 10 8.51 -3.71 -14.14
CA ILE A 10 7.82 -2.95 -13.09
C ILE A 10 8.12 -1.45 -13.25
N ARG A 11 9.40 -1.06 -13.40
CA ARG A 11 9.80 0.34 -13.62
C ARG A 11 9.10 0.95 -14.83
N ASN A 12 9.03 0.24 -15.95
CA ASN A 12 8.41 0.74 -17.17
C ASN A 12 6.89 0.94 -17.07
N LYS A 13 6.24 0.39 -16.04
CA LYS A 13 4.79 0.48 -15.82
C LYS A 13 4.41 1.47 -14.72
N LEU A 14 5.34 1.82 -13.86
CA LEU A 14 5.12 2.77 -12.78
C LEU A 14 5.54 4.18 -13.21
N ASN A 15 4.94 5.17 -12.56
CA ASN A 15 5.29 6.56 -12.77
C ASN A 15 6.39 6.98 -11.80
N ASP A 16 7.20 7.96 -12.21
CA ASP A 16 7.98 8.77 -11.27
C ASP A 16 7.04 9.59 -10.38
N PHE A 17 7.52 9.96 -9.19
CA PHE A 17 6.68 10.66 -8.19
C PHE A 17 6.14 12.00 -8.70
N ASP A 18 6.97 12.75 -9.41
CA ASP A 18 6.60 14.06 -9.97
C ASP A 18 6.00 13.96 -11.38
N SER A 19 5.69 12.74 -11.85
CA SER A 19 5.11 12.54 -13.18
C SER A 19 3.74 13.21 -13.27
N PRO A 20 3.47 14.00 -14.33
CA PRO A 20 2.15 14.58 -14.57
C PRO A 20 1.06 13.53 -14.86
N ASP A 21 1.47 12.31 -15.24
CA ASP A 21 0.56 11.20 -15.52
C ASP A 21 0.13 10.46 -14.25
N ARG A 22 0.70 10.80 -13.08
CA ARG A 22 0.27 10.29 -11.78
C ARG A 22 -0.90 11.13 -11.27
N LEU A 23 -1.94 10.46 -10.77
CA LEU A 23 -2.97 11.14 -9.99
C LEU A 23 -2.38 11.59 -8.65
N SER A 24 -1.98 12.86 -8.60
CA SER A 24 -1.57 13.52 -7.36
C SER A 24 -2.77 14.18 -6.69
N MET A 25 -2.89 14.00 -5.37
CA MET A 25 -3.90 14.66 -4.56
C MET A 25 -3.23 15.59 -3.54
N SER A 26 -3.82 16.76 -3.34
CA SER A 26 -3.45 17.64 -2.24
C SER A 26 -4.70 18.42 -1.80
N HIS A 27 -4.90 18.54 -0.50
CA HIS A 27 -6.01 19.30 0.05
C HIS A 27 -5.70 19.68 1.51
N GLU A 28 -5.97 20.94 1.88
CA GLU A 28 -5.63 21.52 3.20
C GLU A 28 -6.24 20.78 4.40
N ASN A 29 -7.47 20.30 4.26
CA ASN A 29 -8.20 19.55 5.30
C ASN A 29 -7.80 18.07 5.43
N PHE A 30 -6.85 17.57 4.63
CA PHE A 30 -6.47 16.17 4.60
C PHE A 30 -5.04 15.97 5.10
N VAL A 31 -4.79 14.83 5.74
CA VAL A 31 -3.49 14.47 6.26
C VAL A 31 -2.70 13.75 5.17
N ASN A 32 -1.56 14.32 4.77
CA ASN A 32 -0.65 13.65 3.86
C ASN A 32 0.15 12.57 4.58
N SER A 33 0.33 11.45 3.90
CA SER A 33 1.02 10.27 4.41
C SER A 33 1.70 9.54 3.27
N ALA A 34 2.71 8.74 3.60
CA ALA A 34 3.45 7.97 2.62
C ALA A 34 3.71 6.56 3.11
N VAL A 35 3.71 5.61 2.17
CA VAL A 35 3.92 4.18 2.45
C VAL A 35 4.90 3.56 1.46
N VAL A 36 5.51 2.44 1.87
CA VAL A 36 6.35 1.61 1.01
C VAL A 36 5.61 0.32 0.63
N PHE A 37 5.31 0.16 -0.65
CA PHE A 37 5.00 -1.14 -1.24
C PHE A 37 6.32 -1.90 -1.42
N LEU A 38 6.71 -2.67 -0.40
CA LEU A 38 8.01 -3.34 -0.35
C LEU A 38 7.95 -4.75 -0.95
N ILE A 39 8.78 -4.97 -1.96
CA ILE A 39 8.94 -6.24 -2.67
C ILE A 39 10.17 -6.99 -2.16
N ILE A 40 10.01 -8.29 -1.88
CA ILE A 40 11.14 -9.21 -1.71
C ILE A 40 11.31 -10.01 -2.99
N PRO A 41 12.34 -9.70 -3.81
CA PRO A 41 12.57 -10.43 -5.05
C PRO A 41 13.15 -11.83 -4.78
N TYR A 42 12.84 -12.77 -5.67
CA TYR A 42 13.45 -14.10 -5.70
C TYR A 42 13.88 -14.44 -7.14
N LYS A 43 14.86 -15.33 -7.28
CA LYS A 43 15.40 -15.72 -8.61
C LYS A 43 14.51 -16.74 -9.33
N ASP A 44 13.87 -17.62 -8.57
CA ASP A 44 13.29 -18.88 -9.05
C ASP A 44 11.84 -19.08 -8.59
N LYS A 45 11.26 -18.10 -7.89
CA LYS A 45 9.87 -18.12 -7.45
C LYS A 45 9.23 -16.72 -7.55
N PRO A 46 7.89 -16.62 -7.49
CA PRO A 46 7.22 -15.34 -7.41
C PRO A 46 7.73 -14.49 -6.24
N TYR A 47 7.79 -13.17 -6.42
CA TYR A 47 8.16 -12.27 -5.33
C TYR A 47 7.06 -12.17 -4.27
N ASP A 48 7.49 -11.81 -3.06
CA ASP A 48 6.58 -11.56 -1.94
C ASP A 48 6.38 -10.05 -1.76
N LEU A 49 5.17 -9.67 -1.37
CA LEU A 49 4.87 -8.35 -0.83
C LEU A 49 4.96 -8.38 0.70
N VAL A 50 5.59 -7.37 1.27
CA VAL A 50 5.67 -7.18 2.72
C VAL A 50 4.54 -6.28 3.20
N LEU A 51 3.77 -6.78 4.15
CA LEU A 51 2.81 -6.01 4.93
C LEU A 51 3.15 -6.12 6.42
N ILE A 52 2.66 -5.17 7.19
CA ILE A 52 2.72 -5.19 8.65
C ILE A 52 1.32 -5.39 9.23
N ARG A 53 1.27 -6.09 10.35
CA ARG A 53 0.12 -6.05 11.25
C ARG A 53 0.42 -5.06 12.36
N ARG A 54 -0.36 -3.98 12.44
CA ARG A 54 -0.17 -2.94 13.45
C ARG A 54 -0.44 -3.47 14.86
N THR A 55 0.34 -3.04 15.85
CA THR A 55 0.12 -3.39 17.26
C THR A 55 -1.24 -2.89 17.75
N LYS A 56 -1.97 -3.72 18.50
CA LYS A 56 -3.25 -3.34 19.11
C LYS A 56 -3.02 -2.34 20.25
N ARG A 57 -3.55 -1.12 20.13
CA ARG A 57 -3.52 -0.11 21.20
C ARG A 57 -4.95 0.34 21.49
N LYS A 58 -5.31 0.45 22.78
CA LYS A 58 -6.69 0.76 23.24
C LYS A 58 -7.26 2.07 22.68
N SER A 59 -6.40 3.00 22.24
CA SER A 59 -6.78 4.30 21.67
C SER A 59 -6.52 4.42 20.15
N ASP A 60 -5.96 3.41 19.49
CA ASP A 60 -5.69 3.43 18.05
C ASP A 60 -6.79 2.66 17.29
N LYS A 61 -7.54 3.41 16.47
CA LYS A 61 -8.66 2.91 15.67
C LYS A 61 -8.24 2.10 14.43
N HIS A 62 -6.94 1.98 14.15
CA HIS A 62 -6.35 1.13 13.09
C HIS A 62 -5.57 -0.06 13.65
N SER A 63 -5.68 -0.27 14.95
CA SER A 63 -4.83 -1.20 15.64
C SER A 63 -5.19 -2.65 15.31
N GLY A 64 -4.19 -3.44 14.93
CA GLY A 64 -4.38 -4.80 14.42
C GLY A 64 -4.72 -4.93 12.94
N GLU A 65 -4.85 -3.82 12.19
CA GLU A 65 -5.07 -3.83 10.74
C GLU A 65 -3.80 -4.20 9.97
N MET A 66 -3.99 -4.72 8.75
CA MET A 66 -2.91 -4.98 7.79
C MET A 66 -2.65 -3.72 6.97
N SER A 67 -1.42 -3.23 7.00
CA SER A 67 -0.99 -2.05 6.22
C SER A 67 0.37 -2.28 5.59
N PHE A 68 0.72 -1.39 4.67
CA PHE A 68 2.12 -1.19 4.29
C PHE A 68 2.88 -0.54 5.46
N PRO A 69 4.21 -0.67 5.50
CA PRO A 69 5.04 0.22 6.30
C PRO A 69 4.85 1.67 5.85
N GLY A 70 4.72 2.59 6.78
CA GLY A 70 4.47 3.99 6.46
C GLY A 70 3.66 4.74 7.50
N GLY A 71 3.55 6.04 7.29
CA GLY A 71 3.03 6.96 8.29
C GLY A 71 2.77 8.35 7.76
N LYS A 72 2.53 9.27 8.70
CA LYS A 72 2.18 10.67 8.40
C LYS A 72 3.43 11.43 7.96
N PHE A 73 3.23 12.35 7.01
CA PHE A 73 4.27 13.31 6.65
C PHE A 73 4.52 14.26 7.82
N ASP A 74 5.77 14.38 8.27
CA ASP A 74 6.18 15.30 9.33
C ASP A 74 7.09 16.39 8.75
N LEU A 75 6.58 17.62 8.68
CA LEU A 75 7.32 18.80 8.18
C LEU A 75 8.62 19.09 8.93
N LYS A 76 8.81 18.57 10.14
CA LYS A 76 10.05 18.75 10.92
C LYS A 76 11.11 17.72 10.60
N LEU A 77 10.71 16.56 10.09
CA LEU A 77 11.60 15.40 9.85
C LEU A 77 11.80 15.12 8.37
N ASP A 78 10.78 15.37 7.55
CA ASP A 78 10.67 14.89 6.18
C ASP A 78 10.73 16.07 5.19
N LYS A 79 11.60 15.97 4.17
CA LYS A 79 11.68 16.98 3.09
C LYS A 79 10.79 16.61 1.90
N SER A 80 10.38 15.35 1.82
CA SER A 80 9.53 14.79 0.78
C SER A 80 8.69 13.63 1.32
N TYR A 81 7.64 13.23 0.60
CA TYR A 81 6.88 12.02 0.95
C TYR A 81 7.72 10.74 0.81
N LEU A 82 8.74 10.76 -0.05
CA LEU A 82 9.70 9.66 -0.13
C LEU A 82 10.48 9.52 1.17
N ASP A 83 10.92 10.64 1.76
CA ASP A 83 11.61 10.64 3.07
C ASP A 83 10.72 10.07 4.16
N THR A 84 9.43 10.45 4.21
CA THR A 84 8.45 9.87 5.14
C THR A 84 8.38 8.36 4.98
N ALA A 85 8.17 7.87 3.75
CA ALA A 85 8.02 6.44 3.50
C ALA A 85 9.25 5.65 3.98
N PHE A 86 10.46 6.16 3.76
CA PHE A 86 11.69 5.49 4.17
C PHE A 86 12.09 5.68 5.63
N ARG A 87 11.75 6.83 6.24
CA ARG A 87 11.86 7.01 7.69
C ARG A 87 11.02 5.97 8.40
N GLU A 88 9.75 5.85 8.02
CA GLU A 88 8.81 4.88 8.59
C GLU A 88 9.25 3.44 8.31
N LEU A 89 9.73 3.14 7.10
CA LEU A 89 10.27 1.81 6.78
C LEU A 89 11.44 1.42 7.71
N LYS A 90 12.33 2.37 7.99
CA LYS A 90 13.45 2.18 8.92
C LYS A 90 12.95 2.03 10.36
N GLU A 91 12.01 2.87 10.78
CA GLU A 91 11.46 2.86 12.14
C GLU A 91 10.69 1.56 12.41
N GLU A 92 9.82 1.14 11.50
CA GLU A 92 8.93 -0.01 11.67
C GLU A 92 9.59 -1.36 11.40
N LEU A 93 10.52 -1.44 10.43
CA LEU A 93 11.14 -2.71 9.98
C LEU A 93 12.67 -2.76 10.09
N GLY A 94 13.31 -1.68 10.54
CA GLY A 94 14.77 -1.63 10.65
C GLY A 94 15.50 -1.61 9.30
N ILE A 95 14.80 -1.34 8.19
CA ILE A 95 15.39 -1.37 6.84
C ILE A 95 15.83 0.05 6.46
N PRO A 96 17.14 0.31 6.31
CA PRO A 96 17.62 1.62 5.89
C PRO A 96 17.49 1.80 4.37
N TYR A 97 17.47 3.07 3.94
CA TYR A 97 17.26 3.45 2.54
C TYR A 97 18.26 2.82 1.56
N ASN A 98 19.51 2.60 1.95
CA ASN A 98 20.56 2.03 1.09
C ASN A 98 20.38 0.52 0.82
N GLU A 99 19.40 -0.14 1.44
CA GLU A 99 19.12 -1.57 1.28
C GLU A 99 17.88 -1.82 0.40
N VAL A 100 17.34 -0.75 -0.19
CA VAL A 100 16.16 -0.77 -1.04
C VAL A 100 16.40 0.09 -2.27
N SER A 101 15.74 -0.27 -3.38
CA SER A 101 15.73 0.52 -4.60
C SER A 101 14.30 0.85 -5.00
N VAL A 102 14.03 2.13 -5.19
CA VAL A 102 12.72 2.65 -5.62
C VAL A 102 12.51 2.32 -7.09
N LEU A 103 11.36 1.72 -7.41
CA LEU A 103 10.93 1.37 -8.76
C LEU A 103 10.03 2.43 -9.40
N GLY A 104 9.37 3.24 -8.58
CA GLY A 104 8.41 4.25 -8.98
C GLY A 104 7.32 4.40 -7.91
N CYS A 105 6.18 4.95 -8.30
CA CYS A 105 5.04 5.14 -7.40
C CYS A 105 3.71 4.82 -8.09
N ILE A 106 2.69 4.66 -7.26
CA ILE A 106 1.30 4.47 -7.67
C ILE A 106 0.55 5.79 -7.42
N ASP A 107 -0.55 6.01 -8.13
CA ASP A 107 -1.51 7.09 -7.87
C ASP A 107 -1.84 7.25 -6.38
N ASP A 108 -2.04 8.50 -5.95
CA ASP A 108 -2.41 8.78 -4.57
C ASP A 108 -3.76 8.14 -4.23
N HIS A 109 -3.87 7.64 -3.00
CA HIS A 109 -5.08 7.03 -2.49
C HIS A 109 -5.65 7.83 -1.32
N LEU A 110 -6.89 8.29 -1.47
CA LEU A 110 -7.62 8.91 -0.38
C LEU A 110 -8.36 7.88 0.47
N THR A 111 -8.17 7.93 1.78
CA THR A 111 -8.91 7.11 2.74
C THR A 111 -10.19 7.81 3.22
N PRO A 112 -11.24 7.05 3.60
CA PRO A 112 -12.45 7.64 4.18
C PRO A 112 -12.23 8.44 5.47
N LYS A 113 -11.06 8.28 6.11
CA LYS A 113 -10.67 8.98 7.35
C LYS A 113 -9.85 10.25 7.09
N GLY A 114 -9.70 10.67 5.84
CA GLY A 114 -9.04 11.93 5.52
C GLY A 114 -7.52 11.86 5.34
N PHE A 115 -6.97 10.67 5.10
CA PHE A 115 -5.55 10.52 4.73
C PHE A 115 -5.39 10.44 3.22
N ILE A 116 -4.50 11.25 2.66
CA ILE A 116 -3.97 11.10 1.30
C ILE A 116 -2.68 10.30 1.41
N ILE A 117 -2.63 9.15 0.74
CA ILE A 117 -1.51 8.22 0.80
C ILE A 117 -0.77 8.21 -0.54
N SER A 118 0.49 8.62 -0.53
CA SER A 118 1.43 8.36 -1.63
C SER A 118 2.14 7.03 -1.42
N ALA A 119 2.06 6.13 -2.40
CA ALA A 119 2.63 4.78 -2.28
C ALA A 119 3.83 4.59 -3.21
N PHE A 120 5.00 4.40 -2.60
CA PHE A 120 6.25 4.14 -3.31
C PHE A 120 6.49 2.64 -3.44
N VAL A 121 6.76 2.18 -4.65
CA VAL A 121 7.12 0.77 -4.89
C VAL A 121 8.62 0.66 -4.82
N ALA A 122 9.12 -0.21 -3.95
CA ALA A 122 10.54 -0.46 -3.79
C ALA A 122 10.80 -1.95 -3.60
N PHE A 123 12.01 -2.40 -3.90
CA PHE A 123 12.44 -3.76 -3.63
C PHE A 123 13.71 -3.77 -2.79
N ILE A 124 13.88 -4.84 -2.01
CA ILE A 124 15.08 -5.05 -1.19
C ILE A 124 16.23 -5.50 -2.09
N THR A 125 17.38 -4.84 -1.98
CA THR A 125 18.56 -5.10 -2.83
C THR A 125 19.55 -6.09 -2.22
N SER A 126 19.42 -6.41 -0.94
CA SER A 126 20.33 -7.27 -0.18
C SER A 126 19.58 -8.30 0.68
N ASP A 127 20.31 -9.24 1.27
CA ASP A 127 19.75 -10.16 2.26
C ASP A 127 19.78 -9.50 3.66
N ILE A 128 18.88 -8.53 3.87
CA ILE A 128 18.73 -7.84 5.16
C ILE A 128 17.69 -8.52 6.04
N LYS A 129 18.02 -8.64 7.33
CA LYS A 129 17.07 -9.07 8.36
C LYS A 129 16.14 -7.92 8.73
N MET A 130 14.84 -8.12 8.52
CA MET A 130 13.80 -7.20 9.01
C MET A 130 13.66 -7.33 10.53
N VAL A 131 13.69 -6.21 11.23
CA VAL A 131 13.53 -6.14 12.68
C VAL A 131 12.33 -5.25 12.98
N LYS A 132 11.24 -5.87 13.47
CA LYS A 132 10.02 -5.13 13.77
C LYS A 132 10.19 -4.23 14.98
N GLN A 133 9.60 -3.05 14.93
CA GLN A 133 9.45 -2.18 16.09
C GLN A 133 8.25 -2.65 16.91
N GLU A 134 8.51 -3.19 18.10
CA GLU A 134 7.51 -3.91 18.90
C GLU A 134 6.30 -3.06 19.32
N ASN A 135 6.48 -1.75 19.48
CA ASN A 135 5.39 -0.87 19.91
C ASN A 135 4.36 -0.64 18.79
N GLU A 136 4.78 -0.69 17.52
CA GLU A 136 3.98 -0.29 16.34
C GLU A 136 3.65 -1.47 15.43
N VAL A 137 4.57 -2.43 15.32
CA VAL A 137 4.46 -3.60 14.47
C VAL A 137 4.36 -4.86 15.31
N ASN A 138 3.16 -5.46 15.28
CA ASN A 138 2.92 -6.74 15.93
C ASN A 138 3.57 -7.88 15.13
N GLU A 139 3.43 -7.86 13.82
CA GLU A 139 3.84 -8.93 12.93
C GLU A 139 4.26 -8.39 11.56
N ILE A 140 5.32 -8.96 10.98
CA ILE A 140 5.72 -8.74 9.59
C ILE A 140 5.20 -9.92 8.79
N VAL A 141 4.40 -9.67 7.77
CA VAL A 141 3.73 -10.71 6.97
C VAL A 141 4.21 -10.59 5.52
N LYS A 142 4.78 -11.68 5.01
CA LYS A 142 5.22 -11.81 3.62
C LYS A 142 4.18 -12.62 2.87
N ILE A 143 3.59 -12.04 1.84
CA ILE A 143 2.51 -12.67 1.08
C ILE A 143 2.93 -12.76 -0.39
N PRO A 144 2.94 -13.95 -1.01
CA PRO A 144 3.28 -14.10 -2.42
C PRO A 144 2.39 -13.22 -3.29
N ILE A 145 2.97 -12.50 -4.23
CA ILE A 145 2.18 -11.61 -5.11
C ILE A 145 1.12 -12.38 -5.90
N THR A 146 1.36 -13.66 -6.19
CA THR A 146 0.41 -14.57 -6.85
C THR A 146 -0.90 -14.70 -6.10
N PHE A 147 -0.88 -14.59 -4.75
CA PHE A 147 -2.11 -14.59 -3.96
C PHE A 147 -3.00 -13.38 -4.31
N PHE A 148 -2.40 -12.19 -4.41
CA PHE A 148 -3.14 -10.96 -4.76
C PHE A 148 -3.52 -10.91 -6.24
N ALA A 149 -2.71 -11.50 -7.11
CA ALA A 149 -2.97 -11.57 -8.55
C ALA A 149 -4.11 -12.54 -8.91
N ASN A 150 -4.45 -13.48 -8.03
CA ASN A 150 -5.60 -14.37 -8.24
C ASN A 150 -6.91 -13.64 -7.90
N LYS A 151 -7.74 -13.43 -8.93
CA LYS A 151 -9.05 -12.77 -8.81
C LYS A 151 -10.02 -13.48 -7.86
N GLU A 152 -9.91 -14.79 -7.69
CA GLU A 152 -10.75 -15.56 -6.74
C GLU A 152 -10.49 -15.17 -5.27
N ASN A 153 -9.29 -14.67 -4.97
CA ASN A 153 -8.92 -14.21 -3.64
C ASN A 153 -9.43 -12.78 -3.34
N PHE A 154 -9.80 -12.03 -4.38
CA PHE A 154 -10.30 -10.67 -4.26
C PHE A 154 -11.82 -10.66 -4.09
N LYS A 155 -12.30 -9.95 -3.07
CA LYS A 155 -13.72 -9.70 -2.86
C LYS A 155 -13.96 -8.20 -2.83
N GLU A 156 -14.87 -7.73 -3.66
CA GLU A 156 -15.26 -6.32 -3.69
C GLU A 156 -16.73 -6.18 -3.26
N ARG A 157 -16.99 -5.16 -2.44
CA ARG A 157 -18.35 -4.67 -2.17
C ARG A 157 -18.49 -3.31 -2.80
N THR A 158 -19.65 -3.04 -3.38
CA THR A 158 -19.95 -1.75 -3.99
C THR A 158 -21.06 -1.05 -3.24
N TYR A 159 -20.97 0.29 -3.13
CA TYR A 159 -22.07 1.13 -2.66
C TYR A 159 -22.19 2.37 -3.56
N LYS A 160 -23.36 2.99 -3.57
CA LYS A 160 -23.59 4.24 -4.33
C LYS A 160 -23.21 5.46 -3.51
N LEU A 161 -22.47 6.39 -4.12
CA LEU A 161 -22.17 7.72 -3.58
C LEU A 161 -22.34 8.74 -4.70
N LYS A 162 -23.22 9.73 -4.51
CA LYS A 162 -23.52 10.77 -5.52
C LYS A 162 -23.78 10.16 -6.93
N GLU A 163 -24.61 9.11 -6.97
CA GLU A 163 -24.96 8.32 -8.18
C GLU A 163 -23.85 7.43 -8.77
N GLU A 164 -22.62 7.51 -8.27
CA GLU A 164 -21.49 6.72 -8.74
C GLU A 164 -21.26 5.48 -7.86
N LEU A 165 -20.70 4.41 -8.45
CA LEU A 165 -20.36 3.19 -7.72
C LEU A 165 -18.96 3.30 -7.11
N ILE A 166 -18.90 3.16 -5.78
CA ILE A 166 -17.65 3.08 -5.03
C ILE A 166 -17.38 1.62 -4.67
N GLY A 167 -16.24 1.10 -5.11
CA GLY A 167 -15.76 -0.24 -4.74
C GLY A 167 -14.92 -0.21 -3.47
N VAL A 168 -15.14 -1.18 -2.58
CA VAL A 168 -14.32 -1.45 -1.40
C VAL A 168 -13.82 -2.89 -1.46
N GLY A 169 -12.51 -3.03 -1.64
CA GLY A 169 -11.85 -4.30 -1.83
C GLY A 169 -11.45 -4.96 -0.51
N LYS A 170 -11.31 -6.28 -0.54
CA LYS A 170 -10.63 -7.05 0.49
C LYS A 170 -10.04 -8.35 -0.03
N PHE A 171 -9.00 -8.81 0.64
CA PHE A 171 -8.44 -10.15 0.55
C PHE A 171 -8.49 -10.82 1.92
N ASN A 172 -8.65 -12.15 1.94
CA ASN A 172 -8.51 -12.96 3.15
C ASN A 172 -7.38 -13.97 2.93
N TYR A 173 -6.21 -13.67 3.46
CA TYR A 173 -5.05 -14.54 3.35
C TYR A 173 -4.99 -15.49 4.55
N ILE A 174 -4.67 -16.76 4.27
CA ILE A 174 -4.39 -17.76 5.30
C ILE A 174 -2.97 -18.25 5.05
N SER A 175 -2.08 -18.06 6.02
CA SER A 175 -0.70 -18.52 5.94
C SER A 175 -0.60 -20.03 6.17
N SER A 176 0.58 -20.59 5.89
CA SER A 176 0.88 -22.02 6.08
C SER A 176 0.71 -22.51 7.52
N ASP A 177 0.84 -21.62 8.50
CA ASP A 177 0.59 -21.88 9.93
C ASP A 177 -0.86 -21.58 10.36
N ASN A 178 -1.80 -21.48 9.40
CA ASN A 178 -3.24 -21.23 9.60
C ASN A 178 -3.59 -19.88 10.25
N LYS A 179 -2.68 -18.90 10.30
CA LYS A 179 -3.03 -17.54 10.71
C LYS A 179 -3.83 -16.86 9.60
N LYS A 180 -4.83 -16.09 10.02
CA LYS A 180 -5.75 -15.37 9.12
C LYS A 180 -5.43 -13.89 9.12
N TYR A 181 -5.30 -13.33 7.91
CA TYR A 181 -5.05 -11.92 7.68
C TYR A 181 -6.13 -11.35 6.77
N VAL A 182 -6.75 -10.26 7.20
CA VAL A 182 -7.74 -9.53 6.41
C VAL A 182 -7.07 -8.25 5.91
N ILE A 183 -6.91 -8.14 4.59
CA ILE A 183 -6.33 -6.99 3.92
C ILE A 183 -7.47 -6.24 3.23
N PHE A 184 -7.79 -5.03 3.65
CA PHE A 184 -8.96 -4.30 3.16
C PHE A 184 -8.69 -2.80 3.06
N GLY A 185 -9.63 -2.05 2.49
CA GLY A 185 -9.55 -0.60 2.39
C GLY A 185 -8.32 -0.16 1.59
N ALA A 186 -7.65 0.89 2.06
CA ALA A 186 -6.52 1.52 1.36
C ALA A 186 -5.43 0.51 0.97
N THR A 187 -5.04 -0.38 1.88
CA THR A 187 -4.04 -1.43 1.62
C THR A 187 -4.46 -2.29 0.43
N SER A 188 -5.70 -2.79 0.42
CA SER A 188 -6.20 -3.60 -0.70
C SER A 188 -6.29 -2.83 -2.01
N HIS A 189 -6.64 -1.54 -1.96
CA HIS A 189 -6.77 -0.70 -3.15
C HIS A 189 -5.44 -0.42 -3.81
N ILE A 190 -4.41 -0.09 -3.03
CA ILE A 190 -3.05 0.11 -3.54
C ILE A 190 -2.52 -1.19 -4.15
N ILE A 191 -2.76 -2.34 -3.51
CA ILE A 191 -2.38 -3.66 -4.06
C ILE A 191 -3.06 -3.92 -5.41
N VAL A 192 -4.39 -3.75 -5.47
CA VAL A 192 -5.14 -3.96 -6.71
C VAL A 192 -4.67 -3.01 -7.81
N LYS A 193 -4.45 -1.74 -7.49
CA LYS A 193 -3.95 -0.75 -8.44
C LYS A 193 -2.56 -1.13 -8.96
N TYR A 194 -1.65 -1.58 -8.10
CA TYR A 194 -0.35 -2.09 -8.52
C TYR A 194 -0.50 -3.27 -9.50
N ILE A 195 -1.32 -4.26 -9.16
CA ILE A 195 -1.55 -5.43 -10.01
C ILE A 195 -2.13 -5.04 -11.36
N ASP A 196 -3.13 -4.15 -11.39
CA ASP A 196 -3.75 -3.71 -12.63
C ASP A 196 -2.79 -2.86 -13.48
N THR A 197 -2.00 -1.97 -12.86
CA THR A 197 -1.00 -1.14 -13.57
C THR A 197 0.14 -1.97 -14.16
N VAL A 198 0.71 -2.90 -13.40
CA VAL A 198 1.91 -3.66 -13.82
C VAL A 198 1.55 -4.86 -14.69
N TYR A 199 0.47 -5.57 -14.36
CA TYR A 199 0.12 -6.86 -14.96
C TYR A 199 -1.18 -6.86 -15.77
N ASN A 200 -1.97 -5.78 -15.71
CA ASN A 200 -3.21 -5.63 -16.48
C ASN A 200 -4.20 -6.79 -16.28
N LEU A 201 -4.42 -7.20 -15.03
CA LEU A 201 -5.28 -8.34 -14.69
C LEU A 201 -6.76 -7.99 -14.50
N GLY A 202 -7.12 -6.71 -14.38
CA GLY A 202 -8.51 -6.27 -14.27
C GLY A 202 -9.20 -6.81 -13.02
N LEU A 203 -8.57 -6.62 -11.86
CA LEU A 203 -9.10 -7.08 -10.58
C LEU A 203 -10.29 -6.22 -10.12
N MET A 204 -10.29 -4.92 -10.39
CA MET A 204 -11.41 -4.04 -10.04
C MET A 204 -12.67 -4.37 -10.86
N THR A 205 -13.83 -4.24 -10.22
CA THR A 205 -15.11 -4.30 -10.95
C THR A 205 -15.19 -3.11 -11.92
N PRO A 206 -15.44 -3.34 -13.22
CA PRO A 206 -15.58 -2.26 -14.19
C PRO A 206 -16.66 -1.25 -13.77
N GLY A 207 -16.40 0.05 -14.01
CA GLY A 207 -17.33 1.13 -13.70
C GLY A 207 -17.36 1.56 -12.22
N CYS A 208 -16.60 0.90 -11.33
CA CYS A 208 -16.39 1.40 -9.98
C CYS A 208 -15.24 2.42 -9.97
N ARG A 209 -15.44 3.55 -9.29
CA ARG A 209 -14.35 4.48 -8.96
C ARG A 209 -13.98 4.40 -7.49
N ARG A 210 -12.89 5.08 -7.13
CA ARG A 210 -12.48 5.30 -5.73
C ARG A 210 -12.95 6.69 -5.28
N ILE A 211 -13.02 6.90 -3.97
CA ILE A 211 -13.35 8.20 -3.39
C ILE A 211 -12.25 9.23 -3.71
N ASN A 212 -12.64 10.50 -3.85
CA ASN A 212 -11.75 11.64 -4.01
C ASN A 212 -12.03 12.70 -2.92
N CYS A 213 -11.24 13.77 -2.89
CA CYS A 213 -11.34 14.78 -1.82
C CYS A 213 -12.73 15.41 -1.75
N GLU A 214 -13.36 15.70 -2.89
CA GLU A 214 -14.69 16.30 -3.00
C GLU A 214 -15.84 15.42 -2.50
N ASP A 215 -15.61 14.10 -2.41
CA ASP A 215 -16.60 13.18 -1.86
C ASP A 215 -16.75 13.30 -0.34
N ILE A 216 -15.68 13.66 0.36
CA ILE A 216 -15.61 13.55 1.83
C ILE A 216 -15.10 14.79 2.54
N LYS A 217 -14.72 15.87 1.84
CA LYS A 217 -14.21 17.11 2.45
C LYS A 217 -15.13 17.68 3.54
N ASP A 218 -16.44 17.64 3.33
CA ASP A 218 -17.42 18.19 4.28
C ASP A 218 -17.62 17.32 5.53
N ARG A 219 -17.17 16.06 5.50
CA ARG A 219 -17.25 15.12 6.63
C ARG A 219 -16.08 15.25 7.60
N ILE A 220 -15.00 15.91 7.18
CA ILE A 220 -13.75 16.05 7.95
C ILE A 220 -13.72 17.37 8.73
N ILE A 221 -14.59 18.34 8.39
CA ILE A 221 -14.70 19.66 9.03
C ILE A 221 -15.54 19.63 10.35
N GLN A 222 -15.89 18.45 10.86
CA GLN A 222 -16.60 18.26 12.14
C GLN A 222 -15.69 17.60 13.19
#